data_AF-A0A9D5IEU8-F1
#
_entry.id   AF-A0A9D5IEU8-F1
#
_cell.length_a   1.000
_cell.length_b   1.000
_cell.length_c   1.000
_cell.angle_alpha   90.00
_cell.angle_beta   90.00
_cell.angle_gamma   90.00
#
_symmetry.space_group_name_H-M   'P 1'
#
loop_
_entity.id
_entity.type
_entity.pdbx_description
1 polymer ?
#
loop_
_entity_poly.entity_id
_entity_poly.type
_entity_poly.pdbx_seq_one_letter_code
_entity_poly.pdbx_strand_id
1 'polypeptide(L)'
;MLAIVIRLVWAGGILPARFGESFPHYFPGVIMARGLGLLVLIALVGGGAYLFMFKKADTERAVKGYKKAETPQIAADMFKEAIKNREFNMAAFYCTTGYAEQLKRGHEAANKLGTAIDNLAYQMNERKLMRDEVKLVLYALDPFPKEFQVTVGKESGDTAEGTFVFSGPGMSGDTPSSGTWNMKPEIFHVYIRSMKTPKPNTVVAPMKKEAGEWKFDFAADNNLQLRVAYMNDKYMNYVNPMEKVTQEVKNEPETRENATARIKTLMEQAAKE
;
A
#
# COMPACT_ATOMS: atom_id res chain seq x y z
N MET A 1 -19.69 12.20 1.52
CA MET A 1 -21.15 12.35 1.72
C MET A 1 -21.61 11.50 2.91
N LEU A 2 -21.05 11.74 4.10
CA LEU A 2 -21.49 11.15 5.38
C LEU A 2 -20.83 11.90 6.56
N ALA A 3 -21.02 13.22 6.63
CA ALA A 3 -20.39 14.05 7.66
C ALA A 3 -21.29 15.25 8.01
N ILE A 4 -22.50 15.00 8.53
CA ILE A 4 -23.41 16.09 8.95
C ILE A 4 -24.10 15.89 10.31
N VAL A 5 -24.06 14.74 11.01
CA VAL A 5 -25.08 14.51 12.08
C VAL A 5 -24.56 14.38 13.53
N ILE A 6 -23.36 14.86 13.90
CA ILE A 6 -22.98 14.89 15.33
C ILE A 6 -22.29 16.21 15.71
N ARG A 7 -23.06 17.31 15.72
CA ARG A 7 -22.72 18.54 16.44
C ARG A 7 -24.00 19.23 16.91
N LEU A 8 -24.58 18.73 18.00
CA LEU A 8 -25.61 19.43 18.76
C LEU A 8 -25.90 18.66 20.05
N VAL A 9 -25.01 18.72 21.05
CA VAL A 9 -25.35 18.72 22.49
C VAL A 9 -24.08 19.11 23.24
N TRP A 10 -23.81 20.41 23.37
CA TRP A 10 -23.03 20.97 24.51
C TRP A 10 -23.13 22.50 24.44
N ALA A 11 -24.30 23.02 24.78
CA ALA A 11 -24.49 24.42 25.12
C ALA A 11 -25.05 24.45 26.54
N GLY A 12 -24.40 25.26 27.38
CA GLY A 12 -24.49 25.21 28.82
C GLY A 12 -25.89 25.45 29.38
N GLY A 13 -26.19 24.71 30.43
CA GLY A 13 -27.33 24.93 31.30
C GLY A 13 -26.86 24.83 32.75
N ILE A 14 -26.62 25.99 33.37
CA ILE A 14 -26.54 26.14 34.82
C ILE A 14 -27.91 25.75 35.38
N LEU A 15 -27.97 24.79 36.31
CA LEU A 15 -29.19 24.52 37.09
C LEU A 15 -28.93 24.68 38.58
N PRO A 16 -29.84 25.34 39.31
CA PRO A 16 -29.76 25.53 40.75
C PRO A 16 -30.25 24.28 41.49
N ALA A 17 -29.68 24.09 42.68
CA ALA A 17 -30.17 23.15 43.68
C ALA A 17 -31.49 23.65 44.28
N ARG A 18 -32.54 22.81 44.27
CA ARG A 18 -33.41 22.49 45.42
C ARG A 18 -34.71 21.77 45.02
N PHE A 19 -35.27 21.17 46.06
CA PHE A 19 -36.65 20.72 46.29
C PHE A 19 -36.93 19.25 46.00
N GLY A 20 -37.05 18.52 47.11
CA GLY A 20 -37.57 17.17 47.15
C GLY A 20 -39.06 17.17 46.90
N GLU A 21 -39.48 16.22 46.07
CA GLU A 21 -40.82 15.71 46.02
C GLU A 21 -40.72 14.19 45.86
N SER A 22 -41.61 13.50 46.56
CA SER A 22 -41.84 12.07 46.60
C SER A 22 -41.74 11.39 45.23
N PHE A 23 -40.83 10.41 45.13
CA PHE A 23 -40.71 9.52 43.98
C PHE A 23 -42.01 8.73 43.77
N PRO A 24 -42.73 8.90 42.65
CA PRO A 24 -43.78 7.97 42.26
C PRO A 24 -43.16 6.63 41.87
N HIS A 25 -43.78 5.53 42.32
CA HIS A 25 -43.39 4.16 41.96
C HIS A 25 -43.33 4.01 40.42
N TYR A 26 -42.11 4.02 39.89
CA TYR A 26 -41.81 3.78 38.48
C TYR A 26 -42.16 2.32 38.16
N PHE A 27 -43.18 2.12 37.31
CA PHE A 27 -43.50 0.82 36.75
C PHE A 27 -42.31 0.28 35.92
N PRO A 28 -41.64 -0.81 36.34
CA PRO A 28 -40.41 -1.31 35.70
C PRO A 28 -40.62 -1.96 34.32
N GLY A 29 -41.83 -1.96 33.77
CA GLY A 29 -42.18 -2.76 32.58
C GLY A 29 -42.00 -2.07 31.21
N VAL A 30 -42.09 -0.74 31.12
CA VAL A 30 -42.22 -0.05 29.81
C VAL A 30 -40.87 0.42 29.24
N ILE A 31 -39.85 0.61 30.07
CA ILE A 31 -38.52 1.08 29.62
C ILE A 31 -37.75 -0.06 28.92
N MET A 32 -37.97 -1.33 29.30
CA MET A 32 -37.28 -2.47 28.68
C MET A 32 -37.71 -2.71 27.22
N ALA A 33 -38.98 -2.48 26.87
CA ALA A 33 -39.47 -2.74 25.52
C ALA A 33 -38.88 -1.79 24.46
N ARG A 34 -38.60 -0.53 24.83
CA ARG A 34 -38.00 0.47 23.92
C ARG A 34 -36.50 0.25 23.72
N GLY A 35 -35.78 -0.23 24.74
CA GLY A 35 -34.36 -0.57 24.63
C GLY A 35 -34.10 -1.74 23.68
N LEU A 36 -34.96 -2.77 23.71
CA LEU A 36 -34.82 -3.95 22.86
C LEU A 36 -35.00 -3.63 21.37
N GLY A 37 -35.97 -2.77 21.02
CA GLY A 37 -36.20 -2.36 19.63
C GLY A 37 -35.02 -1.62 19.01
N LEU A 38 -34.34 -0.77 19.79
CA LEU A 38 -33.15 -0.05 19.35
C LEU A 38 -31.97 -1.01 19.09
N LEU A 39 -31.76 -1.99 19.98
CA LEU A 39 -30.69 -2.98 19.83
C LEU A 39 -30.88 -3.85 18.57
N VAL A 40 -32.11 -4.27 18.28
CA VAL A 40 -32.42 -5.03 17.05
C VAL A 40 -32.14 -4.21 15.80
N LEU A 41 -32.50 -2.93 15.79
CA LEU A 41 -32.26 -2.05 14.65
C LEU A 41 -30.77 -1.79 14.44
N ILE A 42 -30.01 -1.56 15.52
CA ILE A 42 -28.54 -1.45 15.47
C ILE A 42 -27.91 -2.75 14.95
N ALA A 43 -28.38 -3.91 15.41
CA ALA A 43 -27.88 -5.19 14.93
C ALA A 43 -28.18 -5.45 13.45
N LEU A 44 -29.37 -5.06 12.96
CA LEU A 44 -29.74 -5.19 11.55
C LEU A 44 -28.94 -4.24 10.65
N VAL A 45 -28.81 -2.98 11.03
CA VAL A 45 -28.04 -1.99 10.25
C VAL A 45 -26.56 -2.32 10.29
N GLY A 46 -26.02 -2.64 11.47
CA GLY A 46 -24.62 -3.05 11.66
C GLY A 46 -24.29 -4.35 10.93
N GLY A 47 -25.13 -5.37 11.07
CA GLY A 47 -24.97 -6.66 10.39
C GLY A 47 -25.07 -6.55 8.87
N GLY A 48 -26.03 -5.76 8.36
CA GLY A 48 -26.18 -5.49 6.93
C GLY A 48 -24.98 -4.76 6.33
N ALA A 49 -24.49 -3.71 7.01
CA ALA A 49 -23.30 -2.97 6.58
C ALA A 49 -22.04 -3.84 6.59
N TYR A 50 -21.88 -4.69 7.63
CA TYR A 50 -20.77 -5.63 7.73
C TYR A 50 -20.78 -6.63 6.55
N LEU A 51 -21.90 -7.33 6.31
CA LEU A 51 -22.00 -8.29 5.21
C LEU A 51 -21.75 -7.65 3.84
N PHE A 52 -22.23 -6.42 3.63
CA PHE A 52 -22.03 -5.69 2.40
C PHE A 52 -20.55 -5.36 2.16
N MET A 53 -19.83 -4.86 3.18
CA MET A 53 -18.41 -4.53 3.04
C MET A 53 -17.53 -5.76 2.82
N PHE A 54 -17.78 -6.87 3.53
CA PHE A 54 -16.99 -8.09 3.37
C PHE A 54 -17.21 -8.77 2.02
N LYS A 55 -18.46 -8.84 1.56
CA LYS A 55 -18.74 -9.41 0.22
C LYS A 55 -18.21 -8.53 -0.91
N LYS A 56 -18.17 -7.20 -0.73
CA LYS A 56 -17.62 -6.29 -1.74
C LYS A 56 -16.15 -6.57 -2.03
N ALA A 57 -15.34 -6.76 -0.99
CA ALA A 57 -13.91 -7.03 -1.13
C ALA A 57 -13.64 -8.33 -1.91
N ASP A 58 -14.35 -9.42 -1.57
CA ASP A 58 -14.26 -10.69 -2.29
C ASP A 58 -14.77 -10.59 -3.74
N THR A 59 -15.83 -9.82 -3.96
CA THR A 59 -16.38 -9.60 -5.31
C THR A 59 -15.42 -8.80 -6.17
N GLU A 60 -14.81 -7.73 -5.63
CA GLU A 60 -13.83 -6.92 -6.35
C GLU A 60 -12.61 -7.76 -6.76
N ARG A 61 -12.11 -8.57 -5.83
CA ARG A 61 -11.02 -9.51 -6.07
C ARG A 61 -11.36 -10.47 -7.23
N ALA A 62 -12.54 -11.10 -7.17
CA ALA A 62 -12.99 -12.03 -8.20
C ALA A 62 -13.21 -11.37 -9.58
N VAL A 63 -13.80 -10.17 -9.61
CA VAL A 63 -14.03 -9.41 -10.86
C VAL A 63 -12.70 -9.05 -11.54
N LYS A 64 -11.67 -8.74 -10.76
CA LYS A 64 -10.32 -8.48 -11.27
C LYS A 64 -9.53 -9.74 -11.64
N GLY A 65 -10.09 -10.94 -11.44
CA GLY A 65 -9.47 -12.21 -11.81
C GLY A 65 -8.58 -12.84 -10.72
N TYR A 66 -8.50 -12.23 -9.55
CA TYR A 66 -7.69 -12.74 -8.44
C TYR A 66 -8.42 -13.85 -7.68
N LYS A 67 -7.77 -15.00 -7.52
CA LYS A 67 -8.37 -16.19 -6.90
C LYS A 67 -8.12 -16.25 -5.39
N LYS A 68 -8.97 -16.97 -4.66
CA LYS A 68 -8.70 -17.35 -3.27
C LYS A 68 -7.46 -18.23 -3.20
N ALA A 69 -6.61 -18.01 -2.22
CA ALA A 69 -5.33 -18.71 -2.09
C ALA A 69 -5.48 -20.06 -1.37
N GLU A 70 -5.96 -21.07 -2.06
CA GLU A 70 -6.15 -22.42 -1.50
C GLU A 70 -4.82 -23.18 -1.31
N THR A 71 -3.80 -22.81 -2.08
CA THR A 71 -2.43 -23.35 -1.97
C THR A 71 -1.43 -22.19 -1.80
N PRO A 72 -0.26 -22.44 -1.21
CA PRO A 72 0.75 -21.39 -1.06
C PRO A 72 1.27 -20.91 -2.43
N GLN A 73 1.28 -21.77 -3.45
CA GLN A 73 1.63 -21.37 -4.82
C GLN A 73 0.63 -20.38 -5.41
N ILE A 74 -0.68 -20.59 -5.22
CA ILE A 74 -1.70 -19.64 -5.67
C ILE A 74 -1.52 -18.28 -4.97
N ALA A 75 -1.21 -18.27 -3.67
CA ALA A 75 -0.92 -17.02 -2.96
C ALA A 75 0.27 -16.27 -3.59
N ALA A 76 1.35 -16.99 -3.90
CA ALA A 76 2.55 -16.44 -4.52
C ALA A 76 2.29 -15.87 -5.91
N ASP A 77 1.58 -16.63 -6.76
CA ASP A 77 1.29 -16.23 -8.14
C ASP A 77 0.38 -15.00 -8.18
N MET A 78 -0.69 -14.99 -7.37
CA MET A 78 -1.62 -13.85 -7.33
C MET A 78 -1.01 -12.62 -6.67
N PHE A 79 -0.16 -12.79 -5.65
CA PHE A 79 0.61 -11.68 -5.08
C PHE A 79 1.53 -11.07 -6.14
N LYS A 80 2.28 -11.91 -6.88
CA LYS A 80 3.15 -11.47 -7.96
C LYS A 80 2.39 -10.71 -9.03
N GLU A 81 1.26 -11.24 -9.48
CA GLU A 81 0.39 -10.61 -10.47
C GLU A 81 -0.11 -9.25 -10.00
N ALA A 82 -0.59 -9.16 -8.74
CA ALA A 82 -1.07 -7.90 -8.17
C ALA A 82 0.03 -6.84 -8.10
N ILE A 83 1.25 -7.20 -7.70
CA ILE A 83 2.39 -6.28 -7.69
C ILE A 83 2.77 -5.83 -9.10
N LYS A 84 2.81 -6.75 -10.07
CA LYS A 84 3.09 -6.43 -11.48
C LYS A 84 2.09 -5.41 -12.05
N ASN A 85 0.82 -5.52 -11.64
CA ASN A 85 -0.26 -4.62 -12.02
C ASN A 85 -0.35 -3.33 -11.18
N ARG A 86 0.59 -3.11 -10.23
CA ARG A 86 0.57 -1.99 -9.26
C ARG A 86 -0.70 -1.96 -8.39
N GLU A 87 -1.36 -3.10 -8.20
CA GLU A 87 -2.59 -3.22 -7.42
C GLU A 87 -2.29 -3.66 -5.98
N PHE A 88 -1.62 -2.79 -5.21
CA PHE A 88 -1.22 -3.09 -3.82
C PHE A 88 -2.40 -3.48 -2.91
N ASN A 89 -3.60 -2.95 -3.15
CA ASN A 89 -4.83 -3.38 -2.46
C ASN A 89 -5.17 -4.85 -2.73
N MET A 90 -4.91 -5.34 -3.95
CA MET A 90 -5.13 -6.74 -4.30
C MET A 90 -4.03 -7.63 -3.71
N ALA A 91 -2.78 -7.17 -3.76
CA ALA A 91 -1.64 -7.85 -3.11
C ALA A 91 -1.88 -8.06 -1.61
N ALA A 92 -2.55 -7.12 -0.94
CA ALA A 92 -2.89 -7.20 0.48
C ALA A 92 -3.77 -8.40 0.86
N PHE A 93 -4.55 -8.99 -0.06
CA PHE A 93 -5.32 -10.21 0.25
C PHE A 93 -4.42 -11.43 0.49
N TYR A 94 -3.23 -11.42 -0.09
CA TYR A 94 -2.24 -12.49 -0.01
C TYR A 94 -1.19 -12.24 1.07
N CYS A 95 -1.42 -11.27 1.95
CA CYS A 95 -0.56 -10.95 3.09
C CYS A 95 -1.35 -10.99 4.41
N THR A 96 -0.67 -11.31 5.50
CA THR A 96 -1.26 -11.27 6.84
C THR A 96 -1.71 -9.86 7.21
N THR A 97 -2.66 -9.77 8.15
CA THR A 97 -3.37 -8.53 8.49
C THR A 97 -2.45 -7.31 8.69
N GLY A 98 -1.36 -7.45 9.45
CA GLY A 98 -0.46 -6.32 9.76
C GLY A 98 0.21 -5.71 8.52
N TYR A 99 0.74 -6.55 7.62
CA TYR A 99 1.39 -6.07 6.41
C TYR A 99 0.36 -5.66 5.34
N ALA A 100 -0.76 -6.38 5.26
CA ALA A 100 -1.89 -6.07 4.39
C ALA A 100 -2.45 -4.66 4.67
N GLU A 101 -2.52 -4.24 5.94
CA GLU A 101 -2.94 -2.90 6.30
C GLU A 101 -2.00 -1.83 5.73
N GLN A 102 -0.69 -2.06 5.77
CA GLN A 102 0.30 -1.12 5.23
C GLN A 102 0.22 -1.03 3.71
N LEU A 103 0.04 -2.15 3.00
CA LEU A 103 -0.19 -2.16 1.55
C LEU A 103 -1.44 -1.38 1.17
N LYS A 104 -2.53 -1.54 1.94
CA LYS A 104 -3.78 -0.81 1.71
C LYS A 104 -3.63 0.68 1.97
N ARG A 105 -3.00 1.04 3.08
CA ARG A 105 -2.74 2.42 3.48
C ARG A 105 -1.86 3.16 2.46
N GLY A 106 -0.86 2.48 1.91
CA GLY A 106 0.07 3.04 0.93
C GLY A 106 -0.33 2.83 -0.53
N HIS A 107 -1.49 2.23 -0.81
CA HIS A 107 -1.86 1.79 -2.16
C HIS A 107 -1.88 2.94 -3.18
N GLU A 108 -2.58 4.04 -2.88
CA GLU A 108 -2.74 5.14 -3.81
C GLU A 108 -1.39 5.79 -4.15
N ALA A 109 -0.60 6.10 -3.12
CA ALA A 109 0.72 6.70 -3.28
C ALA A 109 1.67 5.79 -4.07
N ALA A 110 1.73 4.51 -3.70
CA ALA A 110 2.59 3.54 -4.37
C ALA A 110 2.16 3.26 -5.81
N ASN A 111 0.86 3.24 -6.10
CA ASN A 111 0.33 3.05 -7.45
C ASN A 111 0.71 4.22 -8.36
N LYS A 112 0.51 5.46 -7.91
CA LYS A 112 0.89 6.67 -8.68
C LYS A 112 2.39 6.75 -8.89
N LEU A 113 3.19 6.53 -7.83
CA LEU A 113 4.65 6.53 -7.93
C LEU A 113 5.16 5.44 -8.88
N GLY A 114 4.68 4.20 -8.73
CA GLY A 114 5.03 3.10 -9.62
C GLY A 114 4.63 3.36 -11.07
N THR A 115 3.45 3.92 -11.32
CA THR A 115 2.98 4.26 -12.68
C THR A 115 3.82 5.37 -13.32
N ALA A 116 4.21 6.39 -12.55
CA ALA A 116 5.08 7.45 -13.03
C ALA A 116 6.47 6.91 -13.42
N ILE A 117 7.02 5.99 -12.59
CA ILE A 117 8.26 5.27 -12.90
C ILE A 117 8.12 4.48 -14.20
N ASP A 118 7.04 3.70 -14.35
CA ASP A 118 6.80 2.86 -15.52
C ASP A 118 6.70 3.70 -16.81
N ASN A 119 5.95 4.81 -16.76
CA ASN A 119 5.75 5.73 -17.89
C ASN A 119 7.06 6.39 -18.32
N LEU A 120 7.81 6.92 -17.36
CA LEU A 120 9.10 7.54 -17.62
C LEU A 120 10.08 6.52 -18.20
N ALA A 121 10.18 5.33 -17.59
CA ALA A 121 11.06 4.27 -18.06
C ALA A 121 10.72 3.84 -19.49
N TYR A 122 9.44 3.69 -19.80
CA TYR A 122 8.97 3.40 -21.14
C TYR A 122 9.41 4.47 -22.15
N GLN A 123 9.15 5.76 -21.87
CA GLN A 123 9.53 6.84 -22.80
C GLN A 123 11.05 6.94 -22.99
N MET A 124 11.83 6.79 -21.91
CA MET A 124 13.29 6.82 -22.02
C MET A 124 13.85 5.62 -22.80
N ASN A 125 13.27 4.42 -22.64
CA ASN A 125 13.68 3.23 -23.39
C ASN A 125 13.32 3.36 -24.89
N GLU A 126 12.10 3.79 -25.20
CA GLU A 126 11.62 4.01 -26.58
C GLU A 126 12.53 5.00 -27.34
N ARG A 127 13.05 6.01 -26.64
CA ARG A 127 13.97 7.02 -27.19
C ARG A 127 15.45 6.67 -27.05
N LYS A 128 15.80 5.52 -26.48
CA LYS A 128 17.18 5.08 -26.19
C LYS A 128 17.99 6.06 -25.32
N LEU A 129 17.32 6.70 -24.36
CA LEU A 129 17.90 7.66 -23.42
C LEU A 129 18.17 7.07 -22.03
N MET A 130 17.77 5.82 -21.82
CA MET A 130 17.88 5.15 -20.52
C MET A 130 19.35 4.85 -20.18
N ARG A 131 19.89 5.57 -19.19
CA ARG A 131 21.21 5.31 -18.62
C ARG A 131 21.11 4.43 -17.38
N ASP A 132 22.19 3.70 -17.10
CA ASP A 132 22.28 2.78 -15.96
C ASP A 132 22.03 3.45 -14.61
N GLU A 133 22.57 4.66 -14.39
CA GLU A 133 22.30 5.43 -13.18
C GLU A 133 20.81 5.76 -13.00
N VAL A 134 20.10 6.05 -14.09
CA VAL A 134 18.65 6.32 -14.04
C VAL A 134 17.88 5.04 -13.76
N LYS A 135 18.25 3.91 -14.39
CA LYS A 135 17.64 2.60 -14.09
C LYS A 135 17.75 2.27 -12.61
N LEU A 136 18.94 2.47 -12.02
CA LEU A 136 19.19 2.18 -10.61
C LEU A 136 18.34 3.05 -9.69
N VAL A 137 18.22 4.34 -9.99
CA VAL A 137 17.41 5.28 -9.20
C VAL A 137 15.92 4.97 -9.30
N LEU A 138 15.41 4.73 -10.51
CA LEU A 138 14.02 4.36 -10.71
C LEU A 138 13.68 3.04 -10.03
N TYR A 139 14.59 2.07 -10.08
CA TYR A 139 14.46 0.83 -9.33
C TYR A 139 14.40 1.09 -7.82
N ALA A 140 15.33 1.87 -7.28
CA ALA A 140 15.37 2.19 -5.85
C ALA A 140 14.11 2.93 -5.35
N LEU A 141 13.57 3.84 -6.16
CA LEU A 141 12.34 4.60 -5.86
C LEU A 141 11.06 3.77 -5.99
N ASP A 142 11.13 2.62 -6.66
CA ASP A 142 9.97 1.76 -6.82
C ASP A 142 9.55 1.20 -5.44
N PRO A 143 8.30 1.45 -4.99
CA PRO A 143 7.83 0.89 -3.72
C PRO A 143 7.96 -0.64 -3.65
N PHE A 144 7.75 -1.31 -4.78
CA PHE A 144 7.91 -2.75 -4.97
C PHE A 144 8.13 -3.05 -6.47
N PRO A 145 9.37 -3.36 -6.90
CA PRO A 145 9.68 -3.65 -8.30
C PRO A 145 8.79 -4.74 -8.91
N LYS A 146 8.31 -4.53 -10.14
CA LYS A 146 7.48 -5.50 -10.87
C LYS A 146 8.21 -6.80 -11.22
N GLU A 147 9.51 -6.67 -11.48
CA GLU A 147 10.34 -7.75 -11.97
C GLU A 147 11.01 -8.47 -10.79
N PHE A 148 10.32 -9.48 -10.28
CA PHE A 148 10.86 -10.39 -9.28
C PHE A 148 10.38 -11.82 -9.53
N GLN A 149 11.14 -12.77 -9.01
CA GLN A 149 10.76 -14.17 -8.98
C GLN A 149 10.27 -14.51 -7.59
N VAL A 150 9.25 -15.36 -7.51
CA VAL A 150 8.81 -15.96 -6.25
C VAL A 150 8.80 -17.47 -6.44
N THR A 151 9.42 -18.18 -5.51
CA THR A 151 9.37 -19.63 -5.42
C THR A 151 8.84 -20.03 -4.06
N VAL A 152 8.02 -21.08 -4.01
CA VAL A 152 7.46 -21.60 -2.77
C VAL A 152 8.23 -22.86 -2.39
N GLY A 153 8.74 -22.89 -1.16
CA GLY A 153 9.39 -24.04 -0.56
C GLY A 153 8.40 -25.18 -0.28
N LYS A 154 8.90 -26.28 0.31
CA LYS A 154 8.04 -27.41 0.65
C LYS A 154 7.05 -27.01 1.75
N GLU A 155 5.78 -27.36 1.54
CA GLU A 155 4.72 -27.24 2.53
C GLU A 155 4.96 -28.23 3.68
N SER A 156 4.87 -27.75 4.92
CA SER A 156 4.92 -28.57 6.13
C SER A 156 3.73 -28.22 7.01
N GLY A 157 2.65 -29.00 6.87
CA GLY A 157 1.38 -28.73 7.54
C GLY A 157 0.78 -27.40 7.10
N ASP A 158 0.53 -26.50 8.05
CA ASP A 158 -0.04 -25.17 7.78
C ASP A 158 1.02 -24.07 7.62
N THR A 159 2.26 -24.47 7.34
CA THR A 159 3.38 -23.57 7.11
C THR A 159 4.07 -23.85 5.78
N ALA A 160 4.51 -22.79 5.11
CA ALA A 160 5.37 -22.84 3.94
C ALA A 160 6.31 -21.63 3.96
N GLU A 161 7.27 -21.58 3.05
CA GLU A 161 8.16 -20.42 2.89
C GLU A 161 8.14 -19.95 1.45
N GLY A 162 7.96 -18.65 1.25
CA GLY A 162 8.16 -18.00 -0.04
C GLY A 162 9.54 -17.37 -0.13
N THR A 163 10.27 -17.64 -1.20
CA THR A 163 11.53 -16.99 -1.53
C THR A 163 11.31 -16.03 -2.69
N PHE A 164 11.60 -14.76 -2.45
CA PHE A 164 11.54 -13.69 -3.44
C PHE A 164 12.97 -13.38 -3.90
N VAL A 165 13.18 -13.38 -5.21
CA VAL A 165 14.46 -13.00 -5.82
C VAL A 165 14.22 -11.76 -6.67
N PHE A 166 14.82 -10.66 -6.24
CA PHE A 166 14.73 -9.38 -6.93
C PHE A 166 15.92 -9.23 -7.87
N SER A 167 15.65 -9.18 -9.17
CA SER A 167 16.72 -8.86 -10.13
C SER A 167 16.84 -7.34 -10.19
N GLY A 168 17.98 -6.80 -9.76
CA GLY A 168 18.31 -5.41 -10.06
C GLY A 168 18.35 -5.18 -11.57
N PRO A 169 18.25 -3.93 -12.04
CA PRO A 169 18.34 -3.63 -13.46
C PRO A 169 19.68 -4.09 -14.02
N GLY A 170 19.66 -4.65 -15.24
CA GLY A 170 20.88 -5.01 -15.95
C GLY A 170 21.69 -3.76 -16.31
N MET A 171 22.94 -3.73 -15.87
CA MET A 171 23.89 -2.62 -16.08
C MET A 171 24.87 -3.00 -17.18
N SER A 172 25.13 -2.08 -18.11
CA SER A 172 25.98 -2.28 -19.28
C SER A 172 27.45 -1.96 -19.00
N GLY A 173 28.09 -2.65 -18.05
CA GLY A 173 29.55 -2.59 -17.84
C GLY A 173 30.10 -1.22 -17.37
N ASP A 174 31.26 -1.27 -16.72
CA ASP A 174 31.85 -0.22 -15.87
C ASP A 174 30.95 0.22 -14.71
N THR A 175 31.53 0.28 -13.51
CA THR A 175 30.81 0.74 -12.32
C THR A 175 30.21 2.10 -12.65
N PRO A 176 28.88 2.27 -12.67
CA PRO A 176 28.31 3.56 -12.98
C PRO A 176 28.92 4.53 -12.00
N SER A 177 29.57 5.59 -12.49
CA SER A 177 29.81 6.75 -11.67
C SER A 177 28.43 7.37 -11.44
N SER A 178 27.63 6.72 -10.60
CA SER A 178 26.38 7.26 -10.11
C SER A 178 26.78 8.45 -9.27
N GLY A 179 26.98 9.60 -9.91
CA GLY A 179 27.25 10.83 -9.19
C GLY A 179 26.18 10.92 -8.11
N THR A 180 26.57 11.06 -6.84
CA THR A 180 25.70 10.85 -5.69
C THR A 180 24.35 11.55 -5.89
N TRP A 181 23.26 10.78 -5.87
CA TRP A 181 21.90 11.31 -5.93
C TRP A 181 21.44 11.62 -4.52
N ASN A 182 21.20 12.89 -4.22
CA ASN A 182 20.81 13.34 -2.88
C ASN A 182 19.31 13.16 -2.64
N MET A 183 18.85 11.90 -2.59
CA MET A 183 17.46 11.55 -2.30
C MET A 183 17.30 11.03 -0.87
N LYS A 184 16.07 11.11 -0.35
CA LYS A 184 15.75 10.63 1.00
C LYS A 184 15.63 9.10 1.01
N PRO A 185 16.36 8.37 1.87
CA PRO A 185 16.33 6.90 1.86
C PRO A 185 14.98 6.32 2.31
N GLU A 186 14.09 7.10 2.92
CA GLU A 186 12.77 6.70 3.39
C GLU A 186 11.82 6.30 2.25
N ILE A 187 11.99 6.88 1.05
CA ILE A 187 11.16 6.56 -0.12
C ILE A 187 11.67 5.32 -0.87
N PHE A 188 12.86 4.81 -0.55
CA PHE A 188 13.44 3.69 -1.29
C PHE A 188 12.87 2.34 -0.86
N HIS A 189 12.39 1.57 -1.85
CA HIS A 189 11.89 0.21 -1.68
C HIS A 189 11.00 0.06 -0.44
N VAL A 190 10.02 0.97 -0.30
CA VAL A 190 9.21 1.17 0.91
C VAL A 190 8.73 -0.15 1.52
N TYR A 191 8.25 -1.06 0.67
CA TYR A 191 7.67 -2.34 1.09
C TYR A 191 8.70 -3.45 1.30
N ILE A 192 9.83 -3.43 0.60
CA ILE A 192 10.81 -4.53 0.62
C ILE A 192 11.83 -4.34 1.74
N ARG A 193 12.17 -3.09 2.07
CA ARG A 193 13.31 -2.79 2.94
C ARG A 193 13.06 -3.12 4.42
N SER A 194 11.84 -3.49 4.84
CA SER A 194 11.55 -4.06 6.17
C SER A 194 11.56 -5.60 6.17
N MET A 195 11.70 -6.23 4.99
CA MET A 195 11.69 -7.68 4.88
C MET A 195 13.05 -8.28 5.26
N LYS A 196 13.04 -9.53 5.73
CA LYS A 196 14.26 -10.26 6.08
C LYS A 196 14.99 -10.70 4.80
N THR A 197 16.22 -10.24 4.64
CA THR A 197 17.07 -10.57 3.49
C THR A 197 18.23 -11.49 3.92
N PRO A 198 18.10 -12.83 3.84
CA PRO A 198 19.20 -13.73 4.19
C PRO A 198 20.40 -13.62 3.24
N LYS A 199 20.17 -13.13 2.01
CA LYS A 199 21.18 -12.88 0.99
C LYS A 199 20.88 -11.56 0.28
N PRO A 200 21.87 -10.92 -0.37
CA PRO A 200 21.60 -9.80 -1.25
C PRO A 200 20.49 -10.13 -2.24
N ASN A 201 19.54 -9.22 -2.40
CA ASN A 201 18.41 -9.32 -3.33
C ASN A 201 17.48 -10.54 -3.14
N THR A 202 17.62 -11.28 -2.04
CA THR A 202 16.75 -12.42 -1.73
C THR A 202 15.99 -12.11 -0.45
N VAL A 203 14.66 -12.18 -0.48
CA VAL A 203 13.80 -12.12 0.70
C VAL A 203 13.20 -13.49 0.94
N VAL A 204 13.19 -13.94 2.19
CA VAL A 204 12.44 -15.14 2.58
C VAL A 204 11.32 -14.72 3.52
N ALA A 205 10.10 -15.12 3.20
CA ALA A 205 8.91 -14.81 3.96
C ALA A 205 8.19 -16.10 4.36
N PRO A 206 7.90 -16.30 5.66
CA PRO A 206 7.02 -17.39 6.08
C PRO A 206 5.63 -17.20 5.49
N MET A 207 4.94 -18.30 5.27
CA MET A 207 3.56 -18.35 4.81
C MET A 207 2.74 -19.16 5.80
N LYS A 208 1.50 -18.72 6.06
CA LYS A 208 0.57 -19.41 6.95
C LYS A 208 -0.86 -19.29 6.45
N LYS A 209 -1.73 -20.20 6.89
CA LYS A 209 -3.17 -20.08 6.65
C LYS A 209 -3.79 -19.07 7.62
N GLU A 210 -4.54 -18.13 7.09
CA GLU A 210 -5.34 -17.16 7.85
C GLU A 210 -6.76 -17.16 7.26
N ALA A 211 -7.76 -17.53 8.07
CA ALA A 211 -9.15 -17.69 7.63
C ALA A 211 -9.34 -18.65 6.43
N GLY A 212 -8.53 -19.72 6.38
CA GLY A 212 -8.61 -20.74 5.33
C GLY A 212 -7.89 -20.39 4.02
N GLU A 213 -7.24 -19.22 3.93
CA GLU A 213 -6.44 -18.82 2.76
C GLU A 213 -4.95 -18.73 3.13
N TRP A 214 -4.07 -19.13 2.22
CA TRP A 214 -2.62 -18.98 2.36
C TRP A 214 -2.20 -17.53 2.16
N LYS A 215 -1.34 -17.04 3.06
CA LYS A 215 -0.85 -15.66 3.04
C LYS A 215 0.63 -15.58 3.41
N PHE A 216 1.32 -14.59 2.86
CA PHE A 216 2.66 -14.20 3.30
C PHE A 216 2.61 -13.49 4.64
N ASP A 217 3.42 -13.95 5.58
CA ASP A 217 3.56 -13.38 6.91
C ASP A 217 4.79 -12.46 6.97
N PHE A 218 4.72 -11.37 6.21
CA PHE A 218 5.74 -10.33 6.24
C PHE A 218 5.69 -9.57 7.58
N ALA A 219 6.85 -9.13 8.06
CA ALA A 219 6.93 -8.30 9.25
C ALA A 219 6.33 -6.90 8.99
N ALA A 220 5.42 -6.48 9.85
CA ALA A 220 4.85 -5.13 9.86
C ALA A 220 5.44 -4.32 11.03
N ASP A 221 6.71 -3.96 10.90
CA ASP A 221 7.44 -3.22 11.93
C ASP A 221 7.15 -1.70 11.89
N ASN A 222 7.61 -0.98 12.92
CA ASN A 222 7.45 0.47 13.00
C ASN A 222 8.16 1.19 11.85
N ASN A 223 9.25 0.62 11.31
CA ASN A 223 9.98 1.23 10.20
C ASN A 223 9.14 1.20 8.91
N LEU A 224 8.45 0.11 8.63
CA LEU A 224 7.51 0.01 7.51
C LEU A 224 6.41 1.07 7.64
N GLN A 225 5.81 1.20 8.82
CA GLN A 225 4.75 2.19 9.07
C GLN A 225 5.24 3.62 8.83
N LEU A 226 6.44 3.96 9.32
CA LEU A 226 7.05 5.27 9.12
C LEU A 226 7.35 5.55 7.65
N ARG A 227 7.84 4.57 6.89
CA ARG A 227 8.12 4.72 5.46
C ARG A 227 6.84 4.83 4.63
N VAL A 228 5.81 4.05 4.94
CA VAL A 228 4.51 4.17 4.28
C VAL A 228 3.89 5.54 4.57
N ALA A 229 3.99 6.02 5.82
CA ALA A 229 3.55 7.36 6.17
C ALA A 229 4.33 8.45 5.40
N TYR A 230 5.66 8.34 5.33
CA TYR A 230 6.51 9.25 4.57
C TYR A 230 6.17 9.23 3.08
N MET A 231 6.04 8.05 2.47
CA MET A 231 5.63 7.90 1.07
C MET A 231 4.27 8.56 0.83
N ASN A 232 3.27 8.31 1.68
CA ASN A 232 1.95 8.92 1.53
C ASN A 232 1.98 10.45 1.60
N ASP A 233 2.85 11.02 2.42
CA ASP A 233 3.02 12.47 2.55
C ASP A 233 3.78 13.07 1.36
N LYS A 234 4.81 12.37 0.86
CA LYS A 234 5.80 12.94 -0.05
C LYS A 234 5.79 12.39 -1.48
N TYR A 235 4.98 11.37 -1.83
CA TYR A 235 5.07 10.71 -3.13
C TYR A 235 4.88 11.67 -4.31
N MET A 236 4.03 12.70 -4.18
CA MET A 236 3.81 13.68 -5.25
C MET A 236 5.06 14.51 -5.55
N ASN A 237 5.93 14.74 -4.56
CA ASN A 237 7.21 15.42 -4.79
C ASN A 237 8.07 14.65 -5.79
N TYR A 238 7.97 13.32 -5.83
CA TYR A 238 8.70 12.47 -6.77
C TYR A 238 7.92 12.22 -8.08
N VAL A 239 6.59 12.05 -8.01
CA VAL A 239 5.73 11.86 -9.20
C VAL A 239 5.80 13.05 -10.15
N ASN A 240 5.64 14.28 -9.63
CA ASN A 240 5.57 15.49 -10.46
C ASN A 240 6.82 15.69 -11.35
N PRO A 241 8.06 15.59 -10.82
CA PRO A 241 9.28 15.52 -11.63
C PRO A 241 9.29 14.42 -12.69
N MET A 242 8.88 13.18 -12.37
CA MET A 242 8.88 12.08 -13.35
C MET A 242 7.92 12.36 -14.49
N GLU A 243 6.70 12.81 -14.18
CA GLU A 243 5.71 13.17 -15.19
C GLU A 243 6.17 14.33 -16.06
N LYS A 244 6.81 15.34 -15.46
CA LYS A 244 7.40 16.47 -16.19
C LYS A 244 8.47 16.00 -17.17
N VAL A 245 9.44 15.21 -16.73
CA VAL A 245 10.50 14.67 -17.61
C VAL A 245 9.90 13.75 -18.68
N THR A 246 8.85 12.99 -18.34
CA THR A 246 8.13 12.15 -19.31
C THR A 246 7.55 13.00 -20.45
N GLN A 247 6.92 14.14 -20.14
CA GLN A 247 6.41 15.06 -21.17
C GLN A 247 7.52 15.76 -21.95
N GLU A 248 8.58 16.20 -21.27
CA GLU A 248 9.75 16.82 -21.91
C GLU A 248 10.38 15.84 -22.93
N VAL A 249 10.67 14.59 -22.54
CA VAL A 249 11.22 13.55 -23.44
C VAL A 249 10.30 13.23 -24.63
N LYS A 250 8.98 13.30 -24.42
CA LYS A 250 7.99 13.03 -25.47
C LYS A 250 7.96 14.11 -26.53
N ASN A 251 8.00 15.39 -26.11
CA ASN A 251 7.67 16.53 -26.96
C ASN A 251 8.89 17.34 -27.42
N GLU A 252 10.00 17.31 -26.67
CA GLU A 252 11.15 18.19 -26.88
C GLU A 252 12.37 17.38 -27.34
N PRO A 253 12.91 17.63 -28.55
CA PRO A 253 14.13 16.98 -29.03
C PRO A 253 15.38 17.36 -28.22
N GLU A 254 15.45 18.59 -27.70
CA GLU A 254 16.64 19.14 -27.02
C GLU A 254 16.86 18.53 -25.63
N THR A 255 15.79 18.17 -24.91
CA THR A 255 15.90 17.50 -23.60
C THR A 255 16.39 16.05 -23.72
N ARG A 256 16.47 15.49 -24.93
CA ARG A 256 16.98 14.13 -25.15
C ARG A 256 18.45 14.00 -24.78
N GLU A 257 19.26 15.02 -25.08
CA GLU A 257 20.70 14.98 -24.80
C GLU A 257 21.00 15.15 -23.30
N ASN A 258 20.10 15.79 -22.55
CA ASN A 258 20.27 16.15 -21.14
C ASN A 258 19.26 15.50 -20.17
N ALA A 259 18.46 14.54 -20.62
CA ALA A 259 17.36 13.95 -19.85
C ALA A 259 17.79 13.46 -18.46
N THR A 260 19.00 12.87 -18.37
CA THR A 260 19.55 12.35 -17.12
C THR A 260 19.90 13.44 -16.11
N ALA A 261 20.58 14.51 -16.55
CA ALA A 261 20.89 15.66 -15.67
C ALA A 261 19.60 16.37 -15.22
N ARG A 262 18.61 16.44 -16.12
CA ARG A 262 17.31 17.04 -15.85
C ARG A 262 16.53 16.30 -14.77
N ILE A 263 16.37 14.97 -14.91
CA ILE A 263 15.71 14.18 -13.87
C ILE A 263 16.45 14.24 -12.55
N LYS A 264 17.79 14.16 -12.57
CA LYS A 264 18.59 14.25 -11.35
C LYS A 264 18.32 15.55 -10.59
N THR A 265 18.38 16.68 -11.30
CA THR A 265 18.15 18.01 -10.70
C THR A 265 16.76 18.09 -10.05
N LEU A 266 15.71 17.63 -10.75
CA LEU A 266 14.35 17.70 -10.23
C LEU A 266 14.12 16.73 -9.06
N MET A 267 14.70 15.52 -9.08
CA MET A 267 14.61 14.57 -7.97
C MET A 267 15.32 15.05 -6.72
N GLU A 268 16.50 15.67 -6.87
CA GLU A 268 17.22 16.24 -5.74
C GLU A 268 16.54 17.48 -5.17
N GLN A 269 15.83 18.24 -6.00
CA GLN A 269 14.97 19.31 -5.51
C GLN A 269 13.78 18.76 -4.72
N ALA A 270 13.09 17.76 -5.26
CA ALA A 270 11.98 17.09 -4.61
C ALA A 270 12.35 16.49 -3.24
N ALA A 271 13.57 15.99 -3.10
CA ALA A 271 14.08 15.42 -1.85
C ALA A 271 14.35 16.46 -0.75
N LYS A 272 14.43 17.75 -1.10
CA LYS A 272 14.63 18.85 -0.14
C LYS A 272 13.31 19.37 0.46
N GLU A 273 12.19 19.09 -0.19
CA GLU A 273 10.83 19.55 0.18
C GLU A 273 10.09 18.53 1.07
#